data_AF-A0A0E2E649-F1
#
_entry.id   AF-A0A0E2E649-F1
#
_cell.length_a   1.000
_cell.length_b   1.000
_cell.length_c   1.000
_cell.angle_alpha   90.00
_cell.angle_beta   90.00
_cell.angle_gamma   90.00
#
_symmetry.space_group_name_H-M   'P 1'
#
loop_
_entity.id
_entity.type
_entity.pdbx_description
1 polymer ?
#
loop_
_entity_poly.entity_id
_entity_poly.type
_entity_poly.pdbx_seq_one_letter_code
_entity_poly.pdbx_strand_id
1 'polypeptide(L)'
;MEKDKRIIVDSEKIETAIRLGVPIVITSYTLPKETEVYITDVISEFLRQLHCTDITDYIVYYTNELTTNAKKANTKRVYFKERGLNISDAEDYEQGMKDFKEDTISNMDHYLELQKKAGLYIKLSLQLKNDNIVLEVSNNSALTRQEFKRIFDKIVRARQFSSLDEAFTQVLDNTEGAGLGLVIMVLMLKKMGLDEKSYTIDVVDGVTLNRVIIPLRLKLKKEAVPLTKAIVEYINEIPQFPENIMQIQRAINDPESKMQKIAQLISSDIGLATDLLKHVNSVAFGLSKPCMNIVEAVKFVGLRGIQNLLYSMGTIKILETTEKEQKEIWENAYRLAFFSLNVAKLTGKRTVVDDAYICGLLHDLGKIILGSMYPELLVKLAEIQAERNIPPQVMDMIMSGMAQAEIGATLAEKWNFPEPIVVTIRYQDNFENAPEEHRELVESVCFADFMLNFSQGKIDYYQIPEALLKRFKIKSEEQLKKLCERFEFAFSK
;
A
#
# COMPACT_ATOMS: atom_id res chain seq x y z
N MET A 1 5.98 -23.19 26.26
CA MET A 1 5.18 -22.04 26.73
C MET A 1 6.09 -21.11 27.51
N GLU A 2 6.83 -20.27 26.82
CA GLU A 2 7.53 -19.13 27.42
C GLU A 2 6.89 -17.89 26.81
N LYS A 3 6.36 -17.01 27.67
CA LYS A 3 5.52 -15.89 27.26
C LYS A 3 6.32 -14.87 26.48
N ASP A 4 5.79 -14.54 25.31
CA ASP A 4 6.07 -13.40 24.44
C ASP A 4 6.14 -12.09 25.27
N LYS A 5 7.32 -11.74 25.77
CA LYS A 5 7.56 -10.46 26.47
C LYS A 5 7.95 -9.45 25.41
N ARG A 6 6.97 -8.68 24.93
CA ARG A 6 7.22 -7.51 24.08
C ARG A 6 8.22 -6.59 24.80
N ILE A 7 9.38 -6.35 24.16
CA ILE A 7 10.38 -5.43 24.69
C ILE A 7 9.77 -4.02 24.62
N ILE A 8 9.61 -3.38 25.77
CA ILE A 8 8.96 -2.06 25.85
C ILE A 8 9.95 -0.99 25.39
N VAL A 9 9.50 -0.11 24.52
CA VAL A 9 10.27 1.06 24.08
C VAL A 9 10.36 2.10 25.21
N ASP A 10 11.56 2.59 25.46
CA ASP A 10 11.83 3.65 26.43
C ASP A 10 11.78 5.01 25.74
N SER A 11 10.60 5.63 25.72
CA SER A 11 10.36 6.94 25.10
C SER A 11 11.25 8.05 25.66
N GLU A 12 11.51 8.06 26.97
CA GLU A 12 12.30 9.12 27.63
C GLU A 12 13.77 9.04 27.21
N LYS A 13 14.28 7.81 27.05
CA LYS A 13 15.62 7.57 26.52
C LYS A 13 15.75 8.01 25.06
N ILE A 14 14.73 7.76 24.23
CA ILE A 14 14.70 8.19 22.82
C ILE A 14 14.68 9.72 22.73
N GLU A 15 13.81 10.38 23.49
CA GLU A 15 13.74 11.85 23.55
C GLU A 15 15.08 12.46 23.99
N THR A 16 15.71 11.87 25.02
CA THR A 16 17.02 12.31 25.49
C THR A 16 18.11 12.11 24.44
N ALA A 17 18.10 10.99 23.71
CA ALA A 17 19.05 10.74 22.63
C ALA A 17 18.91 11.75 21.49
N ILE A 18 17.66 12.07 21.09
CA ILE A 18 17.37 13.11 20.09
C ILE A 18 17.90 14.47 20.55
N ARG A 19 17.57 14.89 21.79
CA ARG A 19 17.98 16.19 22.35
C ARG A 19 19.50 16.34 22.42
N LEU A 20 20.22 15.25 22.74
CA LEU A 20 21.68 15.24 22.84
C LEU A 20 22.38 14.94 21.50
N GLY A 21 21.63 14.61 20.44
CA GLY A 21 22.19 14.19 19.15
C GLY A 21 23.01 12.90 19.23
N VAL A 22 22.70 12.01 20.19
CA VAL A 22 23.42 10.74 20.39
C VAL A 22 22.70 9.64 19.60
N PRO A 23 23.41 8.72 18.93
CA PRO A 23 22.78 7.64 18.17
C PRO A 23 22.08 6.63 19.09
N ILE A 24 20.88 6.20 18.69
CA ILE A 24 20.20 5.04 19.26
C ILE A 24 20.73 3.81 18.54
N VAL A 25 21.38 2.91 19.27
CA VAL A 25 22.06 1.74 18.69
C VAL A 25 21.41 0.44 19.15
N ILE A 26 21.08 -0.42 18.20
CA ILE A 26 20.54 -1.76 18.43
C ILE A 26 21.49 -2.76 17.76
N THR A 27 22.00 -3.74 18.52
CA THR A 27 22.88 -4.80 18.00
C THR A 27 22.23 -6.15 18.18
N SER A 28 22.21 -6.96 17.11
CA SER A 28 21.66 -8.32 17.12
C SER A 28 22.57 -9.28 16.37
N TYR A 29 22.61 -10.53 16.81
CA TYR A 29 23.40 -11.61 16.17
C TYR A 29 22.54 -12.53 15.31
N THR A 30 21.24 -12.64 15.63
CA THR A 30 20.31 -13.56 14.95
C THR A 30 19.08 -12.87 14.37
N LEU A 31 18.82 -11.62 14.78
CA LEU A 31 17.66 -10.81 14.41
C LEU A 31 16.35 -11.59 14.49
N PRO A 32 15.95 -12.02 15.71
CA PRO A 32 14.69 -12.74 15.90
C PRO A 32 13.50 -11.77 15.75
N LYS A 33 12.31 -12.32 15.52
CA LYS A 33 11.09 -11.54 15.20
C LYS A 33 10.76 -10.49 16.26
N GLU A 34 10.99 -10.79 17.54
CA GLU A 34 10.77 -9.85 18.64
C GLU A 34 11.71 -8.63 18.55
N THR A 35 12.93 -8.82 18.03
CA THR A 35 13.87 -7.73 17.78
C THR A 35 13.46 -6.89 16.58
N GLU A 36 12.92 -7.50 15.51
CA GLU A 36 12.40 -6.77 14.35
C GLU A 36 11.21 -5.87 14.75
N VAL A 37 10.29 -6.41 15.55
CA VAL A 37 9.17 -5.64 16.13
C VAL A 37 9.69 -4.50 17.01
N TYR A 38 10.64 -4.77 17.89
CA TYR A 38 11.24 -3.74 18.74
C TYR A 38 11.93 -2.62 17.94
N ILE A 39 12.66 -2.96 16.87
CA ILE A 39 13.28 -1.97 15.97
C ILE A 39 12.21 -1.07 15.34
N THR A 40 11.10 -1.66 14.90
CA THR A 40 9.98 -0.93 14.30
C THR A 40 9.37 0.03 15.33
N ASP A 41 9.09 -0.45 16.54
CA ASP A 41 8.54 0.36 17.63
C ASP A 41 9.50 1.54 17.99
N VAL A 42 10.83 1.32 17.99
CA VAL A 42 11.84 2.37 18.22
C VAL A 42 11.85 3.41 17.09
N ILE A 43 11.75 2.99 15.83
CA ILE A 43 11.71 3.91 14.67
C ILE A 43 10.45 4.78 14.73
N SER A 44 9.29 4.17 14.96
CA SER A 44 8.02 4.88 15.06
C SER A 44 8.05 5.92 16.18
N GLU A 45 8.55 5.56 17.36
CA GLU A 45 8.68 6.48 18.47
C GLU A 45 9.68 7.61 18.18
N PHE A 46 10.84 7.31 17.59
CA PHE A 46 11.84 8.31 17.20
C PHE A 46 11.25 9.34 16.24
N LEU A 47 10.52 8.91 15.20
CA LEU A 47 9.90 9.80 14.22
C LEU A 47 8.71 10.58 14.78
N ARG A 48 7.96 9.98 15.71
CA ARG A 48 6.89 10.67 16.45
C ARG A 48 7.43 11.85 17.25
N GLN A 49 8.54 11.66 17.96
CA GLN A 49 9.21 12.72 18.73
C GLN A 49 9.76 13.85 17.83
N LEU A 50 10.08 13.53 16.57
CA LEU A 50 10.51 14.50 15.57
C LEU A 50 9.36 15.16 14.79
N HIS A 51 8.12 14.75 15.03
CA HIS A 51 6.94 15.17 14.26
C HIS A 51 7.07 14.90 12.75
N CYS A 52 7.69 13.77 12.38
CA CYS A 52 7.89 13.36 10.98
C CYS A 52 7.34 11.95 10.74
N THR A 53 6.09 11.70 11.16
CA THR A 53 5.45 10.38 11.05
C THR A 53 5.15 9.97 9.61
N ASP A 54 5.05 10.93 8.68
CA ASP A 54 4.72 10.71 7.26
C ASP A 54 5.77 9.88 6.50
N ILE A 55 6.99 9.76 7.05
CA ILE A 55 8.08 8.98 6.47
C ILE A 55 8.33 7.66 7.21
N THR A 56 7.52 7.30 8.21
CA THR A 56 7.75 6.13 9.08
C THR A 56 7.89 4.84 8.27
N ASP A 57 6.95 4.61 7.35
CA ASP A 57 6.94 3.40 6.54
C ASP A 57 8.16 3.30 5.61
N TYR A 58 8.66 4.44 5.10
CA TYR A 58 9.90 4.50 4.32
C TYR A 58 11.10 4.05 5.16
N ILE A 59 11.25 4.62 6.37
CA ILE A 59 12.37 4.28 7.28
C ILE A 59 12.30 2.82 7.73
N VAL A 60 11.10 2.31 8.05
CA VAL A 60 10.88 0.91 8.42
C VAL A 60 11.25 -0.01 7.25
N TYR A 61 10.80 0.30 6.03
CA TYR A 61 11.16 -0.47 4.85
C TYR A 61 12.68 -0.50 4.61
N TYR A 62 13.34 0.67 4.63
CA TYR A 62 14.79 0.77 4.48
C TYR A 62 15.52 -0.04 5.55
N THR A 63 15.05 0.03 6.78
CA THR A 63 15.60 -0.74 7.90
C THR A 63 15.47 -2.25 7.66
N ASN A 64 14.30 -2.73 7.27
CA ASN A 64 14.05 -4.15 7.05
C ASN A 64 14.85 -4.70 5.88
N GLU A 65 14.94 -3.95 4.78
CA GLU A 65 15.72 -4.35 3.61
C GLU A 65 17.23 -4.39 3.93
N LEU A 66 17.75 -3.36 4.58
CA LEU A 66 19.18 -3.29 4.92
C LEU A 66 19.58 -4.33 5.98
N THR A 67 18.74 -4.56 7.00
CA THR A 67 19.01 -5.59 8.02
C THR A 67 18.89 -7.01 7.44
N THR A 68 17.94 -7.26 6.54
CA THR A 68 17.83 -8.52 5.79
C THR A 68 19.06 -8.78 4.94
N ASN A 69 19.56 -7.76 4.23
CA ASN A 69 20.77 -7.87 3.42
C ASN A 69 22.03 -8.10 4.28
N ALA A 70 22.14 -7.42 5.41
CA ALA A 70 23.19 -7.65 6.40
C ALA A 70 23.17 -9.08 6.96
N LYS A 71 21.98 -9.61 7.29
CA LYS A 71 21.79 -11.00 7.72
C LYS A 71 22.25 -11.99 6.64
N LYS A 72 21.83 -11.80 5.39
CA LYS A 72 22.26 -12.63 4.26
C LYS A 72 23.77 -12.60 4.06
N ALA A 73 24.40 -11.44 4.18
CA ALA A 73 25.85 -11.32 4.08
C ALA A 73 26.56 -12.14 5.16
N ASN A 74 26.08 -12.07 6.42
CA ASN A 74 26.61 -12.88 7.52
C ASN A 74 26.36 -14.38 7.30
N THR A 75 25.16 -14.78 6.85
CA THR A 75 24.85 -16.19 6.52
C THR A 75 25.82 -16.74 5.46
N LYS A 76 26.13 -15.97 4.42
CA LYS A 76 27.10 -16.41 3.40
C LYS A 76 28.48 -16.69 3.99
N ARG A 77 28.95 -15.89 4.96
CA ARG A 77 30.28 -16.11 5.58
C ARG A 77 30.36 -17.46 6.28
N VAL A 78 29.32 -17.86 7.00
CA VAL A 78 29.29 -19.17 7.68
C VAL A 78 28.99 -20.32 6.72
N TYR A 79 28.11 -20.11 5.74
CA TYR A 79 27.75 -21.10 4.73
C TYR A 79 28.95 -21.53 3.88
N PHE A 80 29.69 -20.55 3.34
CA PHE A 80 30.89 -20.82 2.54
C PHE A 80 31.97 -21.52 3.36
N LYS A 81 32.17 -21.06 4.60
CA LYS A 81 33.14 -21.67 5.52
C LYS A 81 32.78 -23.13 5.83
N GLU A 82 31.51 -23.44 6.05
CA GLU A 82 31.05 -24.81 6.32
C GLU A 82 31.25 -25.74 5.11
N ARG A 83 31.03 -25.23 3.90
CA ARG A 83 31.26 -25.98 2.65
C ARG A 83 32.73 -26.02 2.20
N GLY A 84 33.64 -25.39 2.94
CA GLY A 84 35.06 -25.33 2.58
C GLY A 84 35.35 -24.47 1.33
N LEU A 85 34.43 -23.59 0.96
CA LEU A 85 34.53 -22.71 -0.22
C LEU A 85 35.12 -21.34 0.17
N ASN A 86 35.94 -20.78 -0.71
CA ASN A 86 36.47 -19.42 -0.56
C ASN A 86 35.51 -18.39 -1.19
N ILE A 87 34.82 -17.63 -0.34
CA ILE A 87 33.85 -16.62 -0.78
C ILE A 87 34.44 -15.47 -1.62
N SER A 88 35.77 -15.29 -1.60
CA SER A 88 36.45 -14.27 -2.40
C SER A 88 36.85 -14.78 -3.79
N ASP A 89 36.89 -16.10 -3.98
CA ASP A 89 37.14 -16.72 -5.26
C ASP A 89 35.87 -16.73 -6.13
N ALA A 90 36.00 -16.53 -7.43
CA ALA A 90 34.84 -16.38 -8.31
C ALA A 90 34.14 -17.71 -8.61
N GLU A 91 34.88 -18.80 -8.80
CA GLU A 91 34.33 -20.13 -9.11
C GLU A 91 33.65 -20.72 -7.88
N ASP A 92 34.31 -20.64 -6.72
CA ASP A 92 33.74 -21.05 -5.44
C ASP A 92 32.48 -20.24 -5.11
N TYR A 93 32.50 -18.92 -5.38
CA TYR A 93 31.32 -18.06 -5.19
C TYR A 93 30.14 -18.52 -6.05
N GLU A 94 30.37 -18.77 -7.34
CA GLU A 94 29.32 -19.25 -8.24
C GLU A 94 28.78 -20.62 -7.80
N GLN A 95 29.66 -21.54 -7.42
CA GLN A 95 29.28 -22.86 -6.91
C GLN A 95 28.45 -22.76 -5.63
N GLY A 96 28.92 -21.99 -4.64
CA GLY A 96 28.23 -21.84 -3.36
C GLY A 96 26.88 -21.14 -3.50
N MET A 97 26.72 -20.23 -4.47
CA MET A 97 25.46 -19.51 -4.65
C MET A 97 24.34 -20.32 -5.32
N LYS A 98 24.64 -21.47 -5.94
CA LYS A 98 23.63 -22.33 -6.60
C LYS A 98 22.59 -22.86 -5.61
N ASP A 99 23.04 -23.44 -4.50
CA ASP A 99 22.16 -24.09 -3.53
C ASP A 99 21.87 -23.21 -2.30
N PHE A 100 22.54 -22.05 -2.20
CA PHE A 100 22.51 -21.19 -1.01
C PHE A 100 21.09 -20.89 -0.50
N LYS A 101 20.16 -20.54 -1.39
CA LYS A 101 18.78 -20.17 -1.00
C LYS A 101 18.05 -21.37 -0.39
N GLU A 102 18.09 -22.51 -1.06
CA GLU A 102 17.36 -23.72 -0.66
C GLU A 102 17.92 -24.30 0.65
N ASP A 103 19.26 -24.37 0.75
CA ASP A 103 19.94 -24.90 1.93
C ASP A 103 19.70 -24.06 3.17
N THR A 104 19.78 -22.73 3.04
CA THR A 104 19.71 -21.82 4.19
C THR A 104 18.28 -21.63 4.69
N ILE A 105 17.28 -21.77 3.83
CA ILE A 105 15.86 -21.78 4.22
C ILE A 105 15.54 -23.08 4.96
N SER A 106 15.96 -24.23 4.41
CA SER A 106 15.71 -25.55 5.02
C SER A 106 16.41 -25.73 6.37
N ASN A 107 17.53 -25.01 6.61
CA ASN A 107 18.36 -25.13 7.80
C ASN A 107 18.58 -23.78 8.52
N MET A 108 17.54 -22.94 8.60
CA MET A 108 17.68 -21.56 9.10
C MET A 108 18.29 -21.48 10.50
N ASP A 109 17.81 -22.28 11.45
CA ASP A 109 18.27 -22.25 12.84
C ASP A 109 19.75 -22.65 12.98
N HIS A 110 20.20 -23.62 12.19
CA HIS A 110 21.59 -24.05 12.14
C HIS A 110 22.53 -22.91 11.73
N TYR A 111 22.20 -22.21 10.64
CA TYR A 111 23.01 -21.10 10.15
C TYR A 111 22.96 -19.87 11.07
N LEU A 112 21.87 -19.64 11.79
CA LEU A 112 21.79 -18.59 12.81
C LEU A 112 22.71 -18.88 14.00
N GLU A 113 22.76 -20.14 14.45
CA GLU A 113 23.68 -20.55 15.52
C GLU A 113 25.15 -20.47 15.07
N LEU A 114 25.46 -20.81 13.82
CA LEU A 114 26.80 -20.63 13.27
C LEU A 114 27.21 -19.15 13.23
N GLN A 115 26.31 -18.26 12.82
CA GLN A 115 26.57 -16.81 12.81
C GLN A 115 26.90 -16.29 14.22
N LYS A 116 26.11 -16.70 15.20
CA LYS A 116 26.32 -16.34 16.61
C LYS A 116 27.66 -16.86 17.13
N LYS A 117 28.01 -18.12 16.85
CA LYS A 117 29.32 -18.72 17.22
C LYS A 117 30.50 -18.02 16.54
N ALA A 118 30.31 -17.54 15.31
CA ALA A 118 31.32 -16.79 14.56
C ALA A 118 31.43 -15.31 15.00
N GLY A 119 30.59 -14.84 15.93
CA GLY A 119 30.58 -13.44 16.38
C GLY A 119 30.10 -12.46 15.31
N LEU A 120 29.30 -12.93 14.35
CA LEU A 120 28.75 -12.08 13.29
C LEU A 120 27.54 -11.31 13.81
N TYR A 121 27.59 -9.98 13.70
CA TYR A 121 26.54 -9.09 14.19
C TYR A 121 25.93 -8.26 13.07
N ILE A 122 24.74 -7.75 13.37
CA ILE A 122 24.06 -6.68 12.66
C ILE A 122 23.86 -5.56 13.68
N LYS A 123 24.24 -4.34 13.31
CA LYS A 123 24.11 -3.16 14.16
C LYS A 123 23.35 -2.09 13.40
N LEU A 124 22.21 -1.70 13.95
CA LEU A 124 21.40 -0.57 13.53
C LEU A 124 21.74 0.65 14.39
N SER A 125 21.82 1.82 13.77
CA SER A 125 22.00 3.11 14.42
C SER A 125 21.04 4.12 13.80
N LEU A 126 20.30 4.84 14.65
CA LEU A 126 19.39 5.92 14.24
C LEU A 126 19.77 7.19 14.99
N GLN A 127 20.03 8.28 14.25
CA GLN A 127 20.53 9.53 14.83
C GLN A 127 19.93 10.74 14.13
N LEU A 128 19.56 11.77 14.89
CA LEU A 128 19.35 13.11 14.36
C LEU A 128 20.69 13.84 14.36
N LYS A 129 21.19 14.23 13.18
CA LYS A 129 22.46 14.93 13.03
C LYS A 129 22.35 16.01 11.96
N ASN A 130 22.67 17.26 12.32
CA ASN A 130 22.63 18.42 11.41
C ASN A 130 21.31 18.52 10.62
N ASP A 131 20.16 18.45 11.31
CA ASP A 131 18.82 18.42 10.69
C ASP A 131 18.59 17.28 9.69
N ASN A 132 19.37 16.20 9.76
CA ASN A 132 19.16 14.99 8.99
C ASN A 132 18.91 13.81 9.92
N ILE A 133 17.93 12.98 9.56
CA ILE A 133 17.74 11.65 10.09
C ILE A 133 18.75 10.75 9.38
N VAL A 134 19.67 10.18 10.15
CA VAL A 134 20.72 9.29 9.68
C VAL A 134 20.39 7.88 10.19
N LEU A 135 20.02 7.00 9.25
CA LEU A 135 19.84 5.57 9.47
C LEU A 135 21.08 4.84 8.98
N GLU A 136 21.71 4.07 9.86
CA GLU A 136 22.87 3.25 9.54
C GLU A 136 22.59 1.79 9.90
N VAL A 137 22.86 0.89 8.95
CA VAL A 137 22.84 -0.57 9.18
C VAL A 137 24.19 -1.13 8.79
N SER A 138 24.84 -1.77 9.74
CA SER A 138 26.17 -2.33 9.57
C SER A 138 26.26 -3.79 9.96
N ASN A 139 27.20 -4.50 9.36
CA ASN A 139 27.56 -5.86 9.73
C ASN A 139 29.06 -6.07 9.58
N ASN A 140 29.65 -6.90 10.43
CA ASN A 140 31.08 -7.20 10.43
C ASN A 140 31.49 -8.23 9.37
N SER A 141 30.84 -8.20 8.20
CA SER A 141 31.25 -8.96 7.03
C SER A 141 31.61 -7.99 5.91
N ALA A 142 32.90 -7.86 5.59
CA ALA A 142 33.41 -7.01 4.51
C ALA A 142 32.90 -7.46 3.15
N LEU A 143 32.41 -6.56 2.29
CA LEU A 143 31.94 -6.92 0.95
C LEU A 143 33.05 -7.55 0.09
N THR A 144 32.73 -8.65 -0.59
CA THR A 144 33.59 -9.16 -1.67
C THR A 144 33.41 -8.36 -2.95
N ARG A 145 34.35 -8.50 -3.91
CA ARG A 145 34.25 -7.83 -5.22
C ARG A 145 32.97 -8.23 -5.97
N GLN A 146 32.61 -9.50 -5.90
CA GLN A 146 31.41 -10.06 -6.52
C GLN A 146 30.15 -9.47 -5.90
N GLU A 147 30.10 -9.36 -4.56
CA GLU A 147 28.97 -8.74 -3.86
C GLU A 147 28.84 -7.26 -4.17
N PHE A 148 29.95 -6.52 -4.15
CA PHE A 148 29.96 -5.11 -4.51
C PHE A 148 29.45 -4.87 -5.94
N LYS A 149 29.94 -5.65 -6.92
CA LYS A 149 29.48 -5.56 -8.31
C LYS A 149 27.98 -5.80 -8.43
N ARG A 150 27.45 -6.88 -7.82
CA ARG A 150 26.01 -7.19 -7.86
C ARG A 150 25.15 -6.10 -7.22
N ILE A 151 25.61 -5.47 -6.14
CA ILE A 151 24.89 -4.36 -5.50
C ILE A 151 24.94 -3.11 -6.38
N PHE A 152 26.12 -2.76 -6.89
CA PHE A 152 26.32 -1.60 -7.74
C PHE A 152 25.49 -1.68 -9.03
N ASP A 153 25.52 -2.80 -9.72
CA ASP A 153 24.74 -3.02 -10.96
C ASP A 153 23.24 -2.83 -10.71
N LYS A 154 22.72 -3.26 -9.55
CA LYS A 154 21.31 -3.04 -9.16
C LYS A 154 20.98 -1.59 -8.91
N ILE A 155 21.84 -0.87 -8.19
CA ILE A 155 21.65 0.56 -7.91
C ILE A 155 21.70 1.36 -9.22
N VAL A 156 22.65 1.06 -10.11
CA VAL A 156 22.74 1.71 -11.43
C VAL A 156 21.51 1.43 -12.28
N ARG A 157 21.03 0.18 -12.31
CA ARG A 157 19.79 -0.16 -13.01
C ARG A 157 18.58 0.58 -12.44
N ALA A 158 18.45 0.64 -11.11
CA ALA A 158 17.39 1.37 -10.43
C ALA A 158 17.38 2.87 -10.79
N ARG A 159 18.56 3.45 -11.06
CA ARG A 159 18.69 4.85 -11.47
C ARG A 159 18.17 5.12 -12.88
N GLN A 160 18.16 4.12 -13.76
CA GLN A 160 17.66 4.28 -15.13
C GLN A 160 16.14 4.35 -15.19
N PHE A 161 15.44 3.76 -14.21
CA PHE A 161 13.98 3.80 -14.18
C PHE A 161 13.45 5.19 -13.80
N SER A 162 12.40 5.56 -14.52
CA SER A 162 11.61 6.79 -14.36
C SER A 162 10.56 6.64 -13.26
N SER A 163 9.98 5.43 -13.13
CA SER A 163 8.92 5.11 -12.18
C SER A 163 9.06 3.69 -11.61
N LEU A 164 8.29 3.40 -10.56
CA LEU A 164 8.17 2.05 -10.00
C LEU A 164 7.57 1.08 -11.01
N ASP A 165 6.59 1.51 -11.82
CA ASP A 165 5.97 0.68 -12.87
C ASP A 165 7.00 0.19 -13.91
N GLU A 166 7.88 1.09 -14.37
CA GLU A 166 8.93 0.76 -15.32
C GLU A 166 9.92 -0.24 -14.71
N ALA A 167 10.28 -0.04 -13.45
CA ALA A 167 11.15 -0.94 -12.71
C ALA A 167 10.53 -2.33 -12.57
N PHE A 168 9.26 -2.43 -12.20
CA PHE A 168 8.59 -3.71 -12.07
C PHE A 168 8.43 -4.41 -13.42
N THR A 169 8.01 -3.70 -14.47
CA THR A 169 7.87 -4.26 -15.83
C THR A 169 9.17 -4.90 -16.31
N GLN A 170 10.32 -4.21 -16.17
CA GLN A 170 11.61 -4.74 -16.62
C GLN A 170 12.27 -5.74 -15.66
N VAL A 171 11.84 -5.80 -14.39
CA VAL A 171 12.36 -6.76 -13.41
C VAL A 171 11.59 -8.08 -13.44
N LEU A 172 10.32 -8.09 -13.88
CA LEU A 172 9.53 -9.30 -14.07
C LEU A 172 10.17 -10.30 -15.06
N ASP A 173 10.92 -9.79 -16.06
CA ASP A 173 11.56 -10.57 -17.13
C ASP A 173 12.83 -11.34 -16.69
N ASN A 174 13.41 -11.00 -15.53
CA ASN A 174 14.61 -11.68 -15.07
C ASN A 174 14.24 -12.78 -14.05
N THR A 175 14.43 -14.03 -14.43
CA THR A 175 14.16 -15.27 -13.67
C THR A 175 15.00 -15.45 -12.39
N GLU A 176 15.64 -14.41 -11.87
CA GLU A 176 16.28 -14.48 -10.55
C GLU A 176 15.48 -13.66 -9.53
N GLY A 177 15.01 -14.32 -8.46
CA GLY A 177 14.47 -13.69 -7.26
C GLY A 177 15.52 -12.90 -6.46
N ALA A 178 16.21 -11.95 -7.10
CA ALA A 178 17.49 -11.38 -6.67
C ALA A 178 17.48 -9.84 -6.61
N GLY A 179 16.85 -9.25 -5.59
CA GLY A 179 17.23 -7.91 -5.10
C GLY A 179 16.43 -6.72 -5.63
N LEU A 180 15.12 -6.90 -5.82
CA LEU A 180 14.17 -5.80 -5.95
C LEU A 180 14.22 -4.82 -4.78
N GLY A 181 14.57 -5.26 -3.57
CA GLY A 181 14.49 -4.42 -2.37
C GLY A 181 15.37 -3.16 -2.43
N LEU A 182 16.65 -3.31 -2.83
CA LEU A 182 17.52 -2.15 -3.07
C LEU A 182 17.04 -1.27 -4.23
N VAL A 183 16.44 -1.86 -5.27
CA VAL A 183 15.88 -1.11 -6.41
C VAL A 183 14.68 -0.26 -5.95
N ILE A 184 13.73 -0.86 -5.24
CA ILE A 184 12.56 -0.19 -4.66
C ILE A 184 13.00 0.89 -3.69
N MET A 185 14.00 0.62 -2.84
CA MET A 185 14.56 1.62 -1.92
C MET A 185 15.09 2.85 -2.67
N VAL A 186 15.87 2.66 -3.73
CA VAL A 186 16.39 3.77 -4.56
C VAL A 186 15.26 4.54 -5.24
N LEU A 187 14.20 3.86 -5.71
CA LEU A 187 13.03 4.50 -6.32
C LEU A 187 12.19 5.27 -5.31
N MET A 188 12.01 4.74 -4.11
CA MET A 188 11.33 5.43 -3.01
C MET A 188 12.10 6.70 -2.60
N LEU A 189 13.43 6.64 -2.53
CA LEU A 189 14.26 7.83 -2.28
C LEU A 189 14.05 8.89 -3.36
N LYS A 190 14.07 8.51 -4.65
CA LYS A 190 13.75 9.42 -5.76
C LYS A 190 12.36 10.04 -5.63
N LYS A 191 11.34 9.24 -5.27
CA LYS A 191 9.95 9.71 -5.04
C LYS A 191 9.87 10.74 -3.91
N MET A 192 10.69 10.57 -2.88
CA MET A 192 10.84 11.53 -1.79
C MET A 192 11.59 12.82 -2.23
N GLY A 193 12.04 12.91 -3.48
CA GLY A 193 12.83 14.03 -4.01
C GLY A 193 14.30 13.98 -3.61
N LEU A 194 14.79 12.82 -3.17
CA LEU A 194 16.17 12.62 -2.71
C LEU A 194 17.05 12.09 -3.84
N ASP A 195 18.34 12.46 -3.79
CA ASP A 195 19.33 12.08 -4.79
C ASP A 195 20.24 10.94 -4.32
N GLU A 196 21.25 10.62 -5.13
CA GLU A 196 22.17 9.52 -4.89
C GLU A 196 22.99 9.65 -3.60
N LYS A 197 23.09 10.84 -3.02
CA LYS A 197 23.84 11.06 -1.77
C LYS A 197 23.06 10.60 -0.54
N SER A 198 21.75 10.39 -0.69
CA SER A 198 20.89 9.91 0.39
C SER A 198 21.06 8.44 0.70
N TYR A 199 21.73 7.64 -0.15
CA TYR A 199 22.09 6.26 0.17
C TYR A 199 23.54 5.95 -0.20
N THR A 200 24.31 5.48 0.76
CA THR A 200 25.73 5.14 0.59
C THR A 200 26.05 3.78 1.20
N ILE A 201 27.06 3.11 0.62
CA ILE A 201 27.60 1.85 1.11
C ILE A 201 29.12 2.00 1.21
N ASP A 202 29.63 1.80 2.42
CA ASP A 202 31.05 1.91 2.74
C ASP A 202 31.55 0.57 3.33
N VAL A 203 32.86 0.32 3.20
CA VAL A 203 33.54 -0.75 3.95
C VAL A 203 34.68 -0.13 4.74
N VAL A 204 34.59 -0.20 6.07
CA VAL A 204 35.57 0.38 6.99
C VAL A 204 35.98 -0.70 7.99
N ASP A 205 37.29 -0.98 8.08
CA ASP A 205 37.84 -1.98 9.02
C ASP A 205 37.15 -3.35 8.97
N GLY A 206 36.77 -3.79 7.76
CA GLY A 206 36.07 -5.05 7.53
C GLY A 206 34.58 -5.05 7.89
N VAL A 207 34.04 -3.90 8.30
CA VAL A 207 32.61 -3.68 8.53
C VAL A 207 32.00 -3.07 7.28
N THR A 208 30.92 -3.68 6.78
CA THR A 208 30.09 -3.08 5.74
C THR A 208 29.07 -2.17 6.41
N LEU A 209 28.98 -0.93 5.95
CA LEU A 209 28.10 0.11 6.49
C LEU A 209 27.19 0.64 5.39
N ASN A 210 25.89 0.43 5.55
CA ASN A 210 24.86 1.04 4.71
C ASN A 210 24.31 2.25 5.45
N ARG A 211 24.25 3.40 4.78
CA ARG A 211 23.75 4.65 5.37
C ARG A 211 22.69 5.27 4.49
N VAL A 212 21.55 5.61 5.09
CA VAL A 212 20.48 6.41 4.51
C VAL A 212 20.39 7.76 5.23
N ILE A 213 20.38 8.86 4.47
CA ILE A 213 20.32 10.22 5.01
C ILE A 213 19.07 10.92 4.46
N ILE A 214 18.19 11.34 5.38
CA ILE A 214 16.92 11.98 5.05
C ILE A 214 16.81 13.32 5.79
N PRO A 215 16.64 14.45 5.09
CA PRO A 215 16.43 15.75 5.73
C PRO A 215 15.18 15.76 6.61
N LEU A 216 15.28 16.32 7.82
CA LEU A 216 14.15 16.42 8.76
C LEU A 216 12.98 17.21 8.17
N ARG A 217 13.27 18.28 7.42
CA ARG A 217 12.27 19.15 6.78
C ARG A 217 12.00 18.76 5.34
N LEU A 218 11.97 17.45 5.07
CA LEU A 218 11.63 16.97 3.73
C LEU A 218 10.17 17.28 3.43
N LYS A 219 9.93 18.14 2.43
CA LYS A 219 8.59 18.26 1.85
C LYS A 219 8.46 17.16 0.81
N LEU A 220 7.71 16.12 1.14
CA LEU A 220 7.28 15.15 0.14
C LEU A 220 6.54 15.93 -0.94
N LYS A 221 7.14 16.00 -2.12
CA LYS A 221 6.49 16.62 -3.24
C LYS A 221 5.34 15.72 -3.66
N LYS A 222 4.11 16.18 -3.46
CA LYS A 222 2.93 15.62 -4.12
C LYS A 222 2.92 16.09 -5.59
N GLU A 223 3.97 15.74 -6.34
CA GLU A 223 3.97 15.94 -7.80
C GLU A 223 3.04 14.89 -8.41
N ALA A 224 2.24 15.29 -9.42
CA ALA A 224 1.44 14.35 -10.18
C ALA A 224 2.39 13.32 -10.82
N VAL A 225 2.21 12.05 -10.49
CA VAL A 225 3.02 10.97 -11.06
C VAL A 225 2.58 10.80 -12.51
N PRO A 226 3.44 11.07 -13.51
CA PRO A 226 3.06 10.93 -14.89
C PRO A 226 2.79 9.45 -15.21
N LEU A 227 1.68 9.17 -15.89
CA LEU A 227 1.36 7.82 -16.34
C LEU A 227 2.40 7.33 -17.36
N THR A 228 2.82 6.07 -17.25
CA THR A 228 3.71 5.47 -18.25
C THR A 228 2.97 5.21 -19.56
N LYS A 229 3.71 5.13 -20.67
CA LYS A 229 3.13 4.83 -21.99
C LYS A 229 2.33 3.52 -21.98
N ALA A 230 2.83 2.47 -21.32
CA ALA A 230 2.16 1.19 -21.21
C ALA A 230 0.80 1.29 -20.50
N ILE A 231 0.74 2.07 -19.42
CA ILE A 231 -0.52 2.33 -18.69
C ILE A 231 -1.51 3.09 -19.57
N VAL A 232 -1.06 4.13 -20.27
CA VAL A 232 -1.91 4.90 -21.19
C VAL A 232 -2.45 4.01 -22.32
N GLU A 233 -1.60 3.18 -22.93
CA GLU A 233 -2.01 2.23 -23.97
C GLU A 233 -3.05 1.23 -23.45
N TYR A 234 -2.82 0.64 -22.27
CA TYR A 234 -3.81 -0.26 -21.67
C TYR A 234 -5.13 0.42 -21.34
N ILE A 235 -5.11 1.61 -20.73
CA ILE A 235 -6.32 2.40 -20.48
C ILE A 235 -7.07 2.64 -21.80
N ASN A 236 -6.36 2.87 -22.91
CA ASN A 236 -6.97 3.05 -24.22
C ASN A 236 -7.61 1.76 -24.76
N GLU A 237 -7.02 0.59 -24.49
CA GLU A 237 -7.56 -0.73 -24.86
C GLU A 237 -8.80 -1.14 -24.06
N ILE A 238 -8.96 -0.66 -22.82
CA ILE A 238 -10.16 -0.92 -22.02
C ILE A 238 -11.41 -0.49 -22.83
N PRO A 239 -12.43 -1.36 -23.00
CA PRO A 239 -13.61 -1.03 -23.78
C PRO A 239 -14.33 0.24 -23.31
N GLN A 240 -15.05 0.86 -24.24
CA GLN A 240 -15.99 1.92 -23.89
C GLN A 240 -17.10 1.39 -22.98
N PHE A 241 -17.68 2.28 -22.18
CA PHE A 241 -18.75 1.92 -21.26
C PHE A 241 -19.95 1.33 -22.02
N PRO A 242 -20.66 0.31 -21.49
CA PRO A 242 -21.66 -0.43 -22.26
C PRO A 242 -22.82 0.47 -22.72
N GLU A 243 -23.14 0.44 -24.02
CA GLU A 243 -24.14 1.34 -24.62
C GLU A 243 -25.54 1.17 -24.00
N ASN A 244 -25.92 -0.04 -23.58
CA ASN A 244 -27.18 -0.28 -22.83
C ASN A 244 -27.23 0.53 -21.52
N ILE A 245 -26.11 0.65 -20.81
CA ILE A 245 -26.01 1.45 -19.59
C ILE A 245 -26.01 2.95 -19.94
N MET A 246 -25.27 3.36 -20.97
CA MET A 246 -25.26 4.75 -21.44
C MET A 246 -26.66 5.23 -21.88
N GLN A 247 -27.46 4.37 -22.50
CA GLN A 247 -28.85 4.67 -22.86
C GLN A 247 -29.71 4.93 -21.62
N ILE A 248 -29.55 4.14 -20.57
CA ILE A 248 -30.27 4.36 -19.30
C ILE A 248 -29.82 5.67 -18.67
N GLN A 249 -28.52 6.00 -18.69
CA GLN A 249 -28.00 7.26 -18.17
C GLN A 249 -28.56 8.48 -18.91
N ARG A 250 -28.58 8.45 -20.26
CA ARG A 250 -29.24 9.48 -21.07
C ARG A 250 -30.70 9.64 -20.67
N ALA A 251 -31.41 8.53 -20.44
CA ALA A 251 -32.79 8.56 -19.98
C ALA A 251 -32.96 9.05 -18.53
N ILE A 252 -31.95 8.95 -17.65
CA ILE A 252 -32.02 9.54 -16.31
C ILE A 252 -31.77 11.05 -16.34
N ASN A 253 -30.87 11.51 -17.23
CA ASN A 253 -30.51 12.93 -17.37
C ASN A 253 -31.50 13.74 -18.21
N ASP A 254 -32.43 13.09 -18.92
CA ASP A 254 -33.48 13.73 -19.71
C ASP A 254 -34.63 14.21 -18.78
N PRO A 255 -34.88 15.53 -18.66
CA PRO A 255 -35.93 16.09 -17.80
C PRO A 255 -37.35 15.60 -18.15
N GLU A 256 -37.57 15.19 -19.40
CA GLU A 256 -38.86 14.71 -19.89
C GLU A 256 -39.04 13.19 -19.67
N SER A 257 -37.99 12.51 -19.21
CA SER A 257 -38.00 11.06 -19.03
C SER A 257 -38.72 10.66 -17.76
N LYS A 258 -39.63 9.69 -17.91
CA LYS A 258 -40.42 9.15 -16.79
C LYS A 258 -39.69 7.97 -16.15
N MET A 259 -39.85 7.84 -14.83
CA MET A 259 -39.29 6.74 -14.05
C MET A 259 -39.68 5.34 -14.58
N GLN A 260 -40.86 5.20 -15.19
CA GLN A 260 -41.29 3.96 -15.86
C GLN A 260 -40.42 3.61 -17.07
N LYS A 261 -39.95 4.60 -17.85
CA LYS A 261 -39.07 4.39 -19.01
C LYS A 261 -37.72 3.86 -18.55
N ILE A 262 -37.19 4.41 -17.46
CA ILE A 262 -35.92 3.97 -16.85
C ILE A 262 -36.05 2.53 -16.34
N ALA A 263 -37.14 2.22 -15.63
CA ALA A 263 -37.42 0.86 -15.19
C ALA A 263 -37.56 -0.13 -16.37
N GLN A 264 -38.21 0.27 -17.47
CA GLN A 264 -38.33 -0.55 -18.67
C GLN A 264 -36.97 -0.83 -19.33
N LEU A 265 -36.10 0.17 -19.44
CA LEU A 265 -34.75 0.00 -19.99
C LEU A 265 -33.94 -0.96 -19.11
N ILE A 266 -34.00 -0.83 -17.78
CA ILE A 266 -33.34 -1.76 -16.85
C ILE A 266 -33.94 -3.18 -16.97
N SER A 267 -35.27 -3.30 -17.02
CA SER A 267 -35.95 -4.60 -17.16
C SER A 267 -35.65 -5.31 -18.49
N SER A 268 -35.23 -4.58 -19.52
CA SER A 268 -34.87 -5.17 -20.82
C SER A 268 -33.53 -5.92 -20.79
N ASP A 269 -32.71 -5.70 -19.76
CA ASP A 269 -31.44 -6.39 -19.54
C ASP A 269 -31.56 -7.26 -18.28
N ILE A 270 -31.54 -8.59 -18.47
CA ILE A 270 -31.69 -9.56 -17.37
C ILE A 270 -30.58 -9.41 -16.32
N GLY A 271 -29.36 -9.06 -16.74
CA GLY A 271 -28.23 -8.82 -15.85
C GLY A 271 -28.47 -7.59 -14.97
N LEU A 272 -28.74 -6.44 -15.58
CA LEU A 272 -29.00 -5.19 -14.86
C LEU A 272 -30.22 -5.30 -13.94
N ALA A 273 -31.28 -5.98 -14.37
CA ALA A 273 -32.46 -6.21 -13.54
C ALA A 273 -32.15 -7.08 -12.32
N THR A 274 -31.39 -8.17 -12.52
CA THR A 274 -30.99 -9.09 -11.45
C THR A 274 -30.09 -8.38 -10.44
N ASP A 275 -29.10 -7.63 -10.92
CA ASP A 275 -28.13 -6.99 -10.05
C ASP A 275 -28.73 -5.76 -9.34
N LEU A 276 -29.67 -5.03 -9.96
CA LEU A 276 -30.45 -3.99 -9.28
C LEU A 276 -31.24 -4.57 -8.10
N LEU A 277 -31.92 -5.70 -8.30
CA LEU A 277 -32.67 -6.35 -7.23
C LEU A 277 -31.74 -6.85 -6.12
N LYS A 278 -30.60 -7.46 -6.46
CA LYS A 278 -29.59 -7.86 -5.46
C LYS A 278 -29.08 -6.66 -4.67
N HIS A 279 -28.76 -5.56 -5.35
CA HIS A 279 -28.22 -4.37 -4.73
C HIS A 279 -29.23 -3.71 -3.78
N VAL A 280 -30.48 -3.54 -4.21
CA VAL A 280 -31.55 -2.96 -3.37
C VAL A 280 -31.87 -3.84 -2.17
N ASN A 281 -31.73 -5.15 -2.33
CA ASN A 281 -31.92 -6.10 -1.24
C ASN A 281 -30.66 -6.30 -0.38
N SER A 282 -29.56 -5.59 -0.66
CA SER A 282 -28.38 -5.62 0.18
C SER A 282 -28.61 -4.90 1.51
N VAL A 283 -27.79 -5.23 2.50
CA VAL A 283 -27.91 -4.69 3.86
C VAL A 283 -27.66 -3.19 3.93
N ALA A 284 -27.00 -2.61 2.92
CA ALA A 284 -26.81 -1.17 2.80
C ALA A 284 -28.15 -0.39 2.77
N PHE A 285 -29.22 -0.97 2.21
CA PHE A 285 -30.55 -0.34 2.10
C PHE A 285 -31.48 -0.66 3.27
N GLY A 286 -31.16 -1.69 4.08
CA GLY A 286 -31.88 -1.98 5.33
C GLY A 286 -33.39 -2.19 5.16
N LEU A 287 -33.83 -2.78 4.04
CA LEU A 287 -35.25 -2.98 3.76
C LEU A 287 -35.88 -4.00 4.73
N SER A 288 -37.08 -3.70 5.23
CA SER A 288 -37.83 -4.58 6.14
C SER A 288 -38.46 -5.80 5.43
N LYS A 289 -38.61 -5.73 4.10
CA LYS A 289 -39.04 -6.82 3.22
C LYS A 289 -38.25 -6.77 1.91
N PRO A 290 -37.91 -7.93 1.30
CA PRO A 290 -37.22 -7.94 0.02
C PRO A 290 -38.04 -7.26 -1.09
N CYS A 291 -37.40 -6.38 -1.85
CA CYS A 291 -37.92 -5.78 -3.06
C CYS A 291 -37.89 -6.81 -4.21
N MET A 292 -39.06 -7.06 -4.83
CA MET A 292 -39.22 -8.05 -5.90
C MET A 292 -39.54 -7.40 -7.26
N ASN A 293 -39.69 -6.07 -7.31
CA ASN A 293 -40.16 -5.33 -8.47
C ASN A 293 -39.16 -4.24 -8.86
N ILE A 294 -38.74 -4.23 -10.13
CA ILE A 294 -37.80 -3.24 -10.68
C ILE A 294 -38.32 -1.81 -10.55
N VAL A 295 -39.62 -1.57 -10.74
CA VAL A 295 -40.20 -0.22 -10.60
C VAL A 295 -40.15 0.25 -9.15
N GLU A 296 -40.34 -0.66 -8.19
CA GLU A 296 -40.20 -0.33 -6.75
C GLU A 296 -38.74 -0.13 -6.38
N ALA A 297 -37.83 -0.97 -6.88
CA ALA A 297 -36.40 -0.83 -6.68
C ALA A 297 -35.90 0.54 -7.17
N VAL A 298 -36.32 0.95 -8.36
CA VAL A 298 -36.03 2.27 -8.93
C VAL A 298 -36.55 3.41 -8.04
N LYS A 299 -37.73 3.26 -7.42
CA LYS A 299 -38.27 4.26 -6.48
C LYS A 299 -37.51 4.32 -5.16
N PHE A 300 -37.12 3.17 -4.61
CA PHE A 300 -36.38 3.10 -3.35
C PHE A 300 -34.99 3.72 -3.46
N VAL A 301 -34.31 3.44 -4.58
CA VAL A 301 -32.96 3.94 -4.85
C VAL A 301 -32.96 5.40 -5.28
N GLY A 302 -33.99 5.81 -6.03
CA GLY A 302 -34.05 7.11 -6.66
C GLY A 302 -33.11 7.24 -7.87
N LEU A 303 -33.30 8.29 -8.67
CA LEU A 303 -32.60 8.46 -9.94
C LEU A 303 -31.08 8.52 -9.79
N ARG A 304 -30.59 9.28 -8.81
CA ARG A 304 -29.15 9.43 -8.52
C ARG A 304 -28.52 8.12 -8.07
N GLY A 305 -29.20 7.36 -7.20
CA GLY A 305 -28.71 6.05 -6.78
C GLY A 305 -28.70 5.02 -7.91
N ILE A 306 -29.64 5.09 -8.86
CA ILE A 306 -29.65 4.21 -10.04
C ILE A 306 -28.47 4.54 -10.95
N GLN A 307 -28.15 5.82 -11.16
CA GLN A 307 -26.95 6.20 -11.91
C GLN A 307 -25.70 5.61 -11.28
N ASN A 308 -25.54 5.82 -9.97
CA ASN A 308 -24.43 5.30 -9.18
C ASN A 308 -24.32 3.77 -9.31
N LEU A 309 -25.46 3.08 -9.26
CA LEU A 309 -25.51 1.64 -9.42
C LEU A 309 -25.10 1.18 -10.82
N LEU A 310 -25.58 1.86 -11.86
CA LEU A 310 -25.22 1.57 -13.24
C LEU A 310 -23.73 1.78 -13.50
N TYR A 311 -23.12 2.82 -12.92
CA TYR A 311 -21.68 3.03 -12.96
C TYR A 311 -20.92 1.87 -12.32
N SER A 312 -21.35 1.42 -11.14
CA SER A 312 -20.74 0.28 -10.46
C SER A 312 -20.79 -1.00 -11.29
N MET A 313 -21.99 -1.37 -11.77
CA MET A 313 -22.20 -2.60 -12.53
C MET A 313 -21.43 -2.60 -13.85
N GLY A 314 -21.43 -1.48 -14.57
CA GLY A 314 -20.68 -1.39 -15.82
C GLY A 314 -19.18 -1.47 -15.60
N THR A 315 -18.67 -0.88 -14.51
CA THR A 315 -17.25 -0.98 -14.14
C THR A 315 -16.88 -2.42 -13.81
N ILE A 316 -17.65 -3.07 -12.94
CA ILE A 316 -17.45 -4.48 -12.55
C ILE A 316 -17.47 -5.36 -13.79
N LYS A 317 -18.48 -5.22 -14.65
CA LYS A 317 -18.59 -6.05 -15.86
C LYS A 317 -17.41 -5.92 -16.83
N ILE A 318 -16.77 -4.76 -16.88
CA ILE A 318 -15.61 -4.51 -17.77
C ILE A 318 -14.31 -5.00 -17.14
N LEU A 319 -14.14 -4.82 -15.82
CA LEU A 319 -12.87 -5.04 -15.13
C LEU A 319 -12.79 -6.34 -14.33
N GLU A 320 -13.92 -6.96 -14.00
CA GLU A 320 -13.97 -8.21 -13.24
C GLU A 320 -13.64 -9.41 -14.14
N THR A 321 -12.56 -10.10 -13.81
CA THR A 321 -12.18 -11.40 -14.34
C THR A 321 -12.54 -12.49 -13.33
N THR A 322 -12.70 -13.73 -13.81
CA THR A 322 -13.07 -14.88 -12.96
C THR A 322 -11.98 -15.36 -12.01
N GLU A 323 -10.84 -14.68 -11.95
CA GLU A 323 -9.68 -15.09 -11.15
C GLU A 323 -9.90 -14.78 -9.66
N LYS A 324 -9.43 -15.69 -8.81
CA LYS A 324 -9.68 -15.67 -7.35
C LYS A 324 -9.17 -14.39 -6.69
N GLU A 325 -8.08 -13.83 -7.20
CA GLU A 325 -7.40 -12.64 -6.66
C GLU A 325 -8.22 -11.35 -6.87
N GLN A 326 -9.04 -11.25 -7.92
CA GLN A 326 -9.88 -10.08 -8.13
C GLN A 326 -11.10 -10.03 -7.21
N LYS A 327 -11.54 -11.18 -6.66
CA LYS A 327 -12.67 -11.22 -5.72
C LYS A 327 -12.37 -10.50 -4.41
N GLU A 328 -11.14 -10.61 -3.90
CA GLU A 328 -10.73 -9.94 -2.66
C GLU A 328 -10.65 -8.42 -2.84
N ILE A 329 -10.19 -7.95 -4.01
CA ILE A 329 -10.16 -6.52 -4.35
C ILE A 329 -11.58 -5.96 -4.37
N TRP A 330 -12.50 -6.63 -5.07
CA TRP A 330 -13.91 -6.21 -5.12
C TRP A 330 -14.61 -6.32 -3.76
N GLU A 331 -14.34 -7.34 -2.96
CA GLU A 331 -14.89 -7.44 -1.61
C GLU A 331 -14.46 -6.26 -0.73
N ASN A 332 -13.18 -5.87 -0.76
CA ASN A 332 -12.71 -4.67 -0.08
C ASN A 332 -13.37 -3.41 -0.61
N ALA A 333 -13.55 -3.28 -1.93
CA ALA A 333 -14.26 -2.15 -2.53
C ALA A 333 -15.72 -2.06 -2.01
N TYR A 334 -16.43 -3.17 -1.89
CA TYR A 334 -17.78 -3.20 -1.29
C TYR A 334 -17.78 -2.82 0.19
N ARG A 335 -16.79 -3.28 0.96
CA ARG A 335 -16.62 -2.89 2.38
C ARG A 335 -16.39 -1.38 2.49
N LEU A 336 -15.51 -0.83 1.66
CA LEU A 336 -15.20 0.60 1.63
C LEU A 336 -16.42 1.43 1.21
N ALA A 337 -17.18 0.98 0.22
CA ALA A 337 -18.45 1.60 -0.17
C ALA A 337 -19.44 1.69 1.00
N PHE A 338 -19.56 0.59 1.76
CA PHE A 338 -20.41 0.55 2.95
C PHE A 338 -19.91 1.47 4.07
N PHE A 339 -18.61 1.47 4.36
CA PHE A 339 -18.02 2.39 5.34
C PHE A 339 -18.23 3.84 4.92
N SER A 340 -17.96 4.17 3.66
CA SER A 340 -18.12 5.52 3.09
C SER A 340 -19.55 6.04 3.23
N LEU A 341 -20.54 5.20 2.91
CA LEU A 341 -21.96 5.55 3.10
C LEU A 341 -22.27 5.84 4.58
N ASN A 342 -21.78 5.03 5.51
CA ASN A 342 -22.07 5.21 6.93
C ASN A 342 -21.30 6.39 7.56
N VAL A 343 -20.09 6.69 7.10
CA VAL A 343 -19.35 7.90 7.45
C VAL A 343 -20.06 9.13 6.90
N ALA A 344 -20.47 9.11 5.64
CA ALA A 344 -21.19 10.23 5.02
C ALA A 344 -22.51 10.55 5.75
N LYS A 345 -23.22 9.55 6.28
CA LYS A 345 -24.42 9.78 7.11
C LYS A 345 -24.13 10.62 8.37
N LEU A 346 -22.91 10.60 8.88
CA LEU A 346 -22.49 11.41 10.03
C LEU A 346 -22.37 12.91 9.68
N THR A 347 -22.22 13.25 8.39
CA THR A 347 -22.17 14.65 7.93
C THR A 347 -23.53 15.34 7.95
N GLY A 348 -24.62 14.57 7.87
CA GLY A 348 -25.99 15.08 7.75
C GLY A 348 -26.32 15.72 6.40
N LYS A 349 -25.40 15.70 5.42
CA LYS A 349 -25.63 16.27 4.08
C LYS A 349 -26.07 15.20 3.09
N ARG A 350 -27.30 15.33 2.60
CA ARG A 350 -27.89 14.38 1.65
C ARG A 350 -27.07 14.20 0.37
N THR A 351 -26.54 15.29 -0.19
CA THR A 351 -25.72 15.26 -1.41
C THR A 351 -24.46 14.40 -1.25
N VAL A 352 -23.84 14.44 -0.07
CA VAL A 352 -22.66 13.63 0.26
C VAL A 352 -23.06 12.16 0.44
N VAL A 353 -24.17 11.90 1.13
CA VAL A 353 -24.68 10.54 1.36
C VAL A 353 -25.04 9.82 0.04
N ASP A 354 -25.66 10.54 -0.90
CA ASP A 354 -26.11 9.97 -2.16
C ASP A 354 -24.94 9.45 -3.02
N ASP A 355 -23.77 10.09 -2.94
CA ASP A 355 -22.58 9.75 -3.75
C ASP A 355 -21.53 8.92 -3.00
N ALA A 356 -21.52 8.94 -1.66
CA ALA A 356 -20.47 8.30 -0.87
C ALA A 356 -20.33 6.81 -1.11
N TYR A 357 -21.43 6.09 -1.35
CA TYR A 357 -21.35 4.65 -1.62
C TYR A 357 -20.57 4.36 -2.91
N ILE A 358 -20.93 5.03 -4.02
CA ILE A 358 -20.26 4.78 -5.30
C ILE A 358 -18.82 5.29 -5.30
N CYS A 359 -18.58 6.41 -4.64
CA CYS A 359 -17.25 6.97 -4.49
C CYS A 359 -16.34 6.07 -3.66
N GLY A 360 -16.88 5.40 -2.63
CA GLY A 360 -16.16 4.38 -1.88
C GLY A 360 -15.93 3.09 -2.67
N LEU A 361 -16.90 2.66 -3.49
CA LEU A 361 -16.75 1.47 -4.33
C LEU A 361 -15.68 1.65 -5.41
N LEU A 362 -15.64 2.83 -6.02
CA LEU A 362 -14.72 3.14 -7.12
C LEU A 362 -13.42 3.80 -6.64
N HIS A 363 -13.24 3.96 -5.32
CA HIS A 363 -12.08 4.62 -4.73
C HIS A 363 -10.76 4.03 -5.25
N ASP A 364 -10.66 2.70 -5.19
CA ASP A 364 -9.49 1.91 -5.58
C ASP A 364 -9.51 1.50 -7.07
N LEU A 365 -10.20 2.25 -7.94
CA LEU A 365 -10.32 1.90 -9.36
C LEU A 365 -8.95 1.72 -10.04
N GLY A 366 -7.96 2.54 -9.68
CA GLY A 366 -6.58 2.39 -10.16
C GLY A 366 -5.93 1.07 -9.74
N LYS A 367 -6.18 0.61 -8.50
CA LYS A 367 -5.68 -0.67 -7.99
C LYS A 367 -6.32 -1.85 -8.71
N ILE A 368 -7.62 -1.76 -9.02
CA ILE A 368 -8.34 -2.75 -9.84
C ILE A 368 -7.68 -2.85 -11.23
N ILE A 369 -7.47 -1.71 -11.89
CA ILE A 369 -6.85 -1.65 -13.24
C ILE A 369 -5.44 -2.25 -13.21
N LEU A 370 -4.60 -1.86 -12.25
CA LEU A 370 -3.25 -2.41 -12.13
C LEU A 370 -3.25 -3.92 -11.90
N GLY A 371 -4.20 -4.43 -11.12
CA GLY A 371 -4.37 -5.87 -10.93
C GLY A 371 -4.79 -6.61 -12.20
N SER A 372 -5.58 -5.96 -13.08
CA SER A 372 -5.92 -6.51 -14.39
C SER A 372 -4.75 -6.41 -15.39
N MET A 373 -3.90 -5.39 -15.29
CA MET A 373 -2.73 -5.19 -16.16
C MET A 373 -1.57 -6.12 -15.82
N TYR A 374 -1.27 -6.24 -14.52
CA TYR A 374 -0.07 -6.91 -14.02
C TYR A 374 -0.44 -7.95 -12.95
N PRO A 375 -1.26 -8.97 -13.28
CA PRO A 375 -1.66 -9.99 -12.30
C PRO A 375 -0.44 -10.72 -11.71
N GLU A 376 0.54 -11.07 -12.55
CA GLU A 376 1.79 -11.70 -12.11
C GLU A 376 2.63 -10.81 -11.18
N LEU A 377 2.54 -9.48 -11.35
CA LEU A 377 3.20 -8.53 -10.45
C LEU A 377 2.56 -8.58 -9.07
N LEU A 378 1.23 -8.56 -8.98
CA LEU A 378 0.54 -8.66 -7.69
C LEU A 378 0.88 -9.97 -6.97
N VAL A 379 0.95 -11.09 -7.71
CA VAL A 379 1.39 -12.38 -7.15
C VAL A 379 2.82 -12.28 -6.61
N LYS A 380 3.77 -11.78 -7.42
CA LYS A 380 5.17 -11.63 -6.97
C LYS A 380 5.31 -10.64 -5.82
N LEU A 381 4.53 -9.55 -5.80
CA LEU A 381 4.51 -8.61 -4.69
C LEU A 381 3.99 -9.29 -3.43
N ALA A 382 2.90 -10.06 -3.51
CA ALA A 382 2.38 -10.83 -2.38
C ALA A 382 3.40 -11.88 -1.88
N GLU A 383 4.12 -12.56 -2.78
CA GLU A 383 5.21 -13.47 -2.43
C GLU A 383 6.36 -12.74 -1.71
N ILE A 384 6.80 -11.60 -2.25
CA ILE A 384 7.84 -10.76 -1.63
C ILE A 384 7.38 -10.28 -0.26
N GLN A 385 6.11 -9.86 -0.14
CA GLN A 385 5.51 -9.42 1.10
C GLN A 385 5.56 -10.52 2.16
N ALA A 386 5.16 -11.73 1.79
CA ALA A 386 5.18 -12.90 2.66
C ALA A 386 6.61 -13.33 3.03
N GLU A 387 7.53 -13.40 2.06
CA GLU A 387 8.94 -13.79 2.29
C GLU A 387 9.67 -12.79 3.21
N ARG A 388 9.32 -11.51 3.12
CA ARG A 388 10.03 -10.41 3.79
C ARG A 388 9.30 -9.84 5.00
N ASN A 389 8.14 -10.39 5.36
CA ASN A 389 7.24 -9.83 6.38
C ASN A 389 7.01 -8.31 6.16
N ILE A 390 6.89 -7.88 4.90
CA ILE A 390 6.65 -6.48 4.60
C ILE A 390 5.22 -6.14 5.06
N PRO A 391 5.04 -5.10 5.89
CA PRO A 391 3.70 -4.68 6.28
C PRO A 391 2.85 -4.35 5.03
N PRO A 392 1.57 -4.75 4.96
CA PRO A 392 0.69 -4.46 3.81
C PRO A 392 0.69 -3.00 3.37
N GLN A 393 0.85 -2.07 4.31
CA GLN A 393 0.87 -0.62 4.11
C GLN A 393 2.10 -0.18 3.33
N VAL A 394 3.24 -0.83 3.57
CA VAL A 394 4.46 -0.59 2.82
C VAL A 394 4.28 -1.09 1.39
N MET A 395 3.60 -2.22 1.20
CA MET A 395 3.28 -2.71 -0.14
C MET A 395 2.29 -1.77 -0.85
N ASP A 396 1.23 -1.34 -0.18
CA ASP A 396 0.28 -0.37 -0.70
C ASP A 396 0.97 0.99 -0.99
N MET A 397 1.97 1.40 -0.22
CA MET A 397 2.78 2.60 -0.49
C MET A 397 3.71 2.45 -1.71
N ILE A 398 4.29 1.27 -1.89
CA ILE A 398 5.08 0.93 -3.09
C ILE A 398 4.15 0.97 -4.31
N MET A 399 2.95 0.39 -4.20
CA MET A 399 1.94 0.40 -5.26
C MET A 399 1.28 1.77 -5.46
N SER A 400 1.13 2.62 -4.44
CA SER A 400 0.60 3.98 -4.60
C SER A 400 1.57 4.87 -5.38
N GLY A 401 2.85 4.50 -5.42
CA GLY A 401 3.84 5.05 -6.35
C GLY A 401 3.57 4.80 -7.84
N MET A 402 2.58 3.96 -8.17
CA MET A 402 2.16 3.64 -9.54
C MET A 402 1.08 4.59 -10.07
N ALA A 403 0.88 5.75 -9.44
CA ALA A 403 -0.13 6.71 -9.84
C ALA A 403 -1.58 6.16 -9.81
N GLN A 404 -1.91 5.27 -8.87
CA GLN A 404 -3.22 4.60 -8.78
C GLN A 404 -4.40 5.59 -8.86
N ALA A 405 -4.35 6.67 -8.08
CA ALA A 405 -5.35 7.73 -8.12
C ALA A 405 -5.51 8.35 -9.52
N GLU A 406 -4.39 8.57 -10.23
CA GLU A 406 -4.36 9.13 -11.58
C GLU A 406 -4.89 8.13 -12.63
N ILE A 407 -4.50 6.85 -12.52
CA ILE A 407 -4.98 5.76 -13.39
C ILE A 407 -6.50 5.65 -13.29
N GLY A 408 -7.01 5.54 -12.06
CA GLY A 408 -8.44 5.41 -11.81
C GLY A 408 -9.22 6.63 -12.30
N ALA A 409 -8.73 7.84 -12.00
CA ALA A 409 -9.38 9.07 -12.45
C ALA A 409 -9.38 9.21 -13.98
N THR A 410 -8.28 8.85 -14.65
CA THR A 410 -8.17 8.90 -16.11
C THR A 410 -9.15 7.93 -16.79
N LEU A 411 -9.32 6.72 -16.24
CA LEU A 411 -10.34 5.80 -16.75
C LEU A 411 -11.76 6.31 -16.50
N ALA A 412 -12.03 6.84 -15.30
CA ALA A 412 -13.33 7.40 -14.95
C ALA A 412 -13.70 8.57 -15.89
N GLU A 413 -12.74 9.44 -16.23
CA GLU A 413 -12.90 10.50 -17.23
C GLU A 413 -13.15 9.95 -18.64
N LYS A 414 -12.40 8.93 -19.07
CA LYS A 414 -12.65 8.24 -20.36
C LYS A 414 -14.08 7.71 -20.45
N TRP A 415 -14.63 7.21 -19.35
CA TRP A 415 -16.01 6.73 -19.27
C TRP A 415 -17.05 7.82 -18.97
N ASN A 416 -16.64 9.10 -18.92
CA ASN A 416 -17.50 10.25 -18.61
C ASN A 416 -18.24 10.12 -17.28
N PHE A 417 -17.57 9.59 -16.25
CA PHE A 417 -18.14 9.53 -14.91
C PHE A 417 -18.36 10.93 -14.34
N PRO A 418 -19.38 11.12 -13.47
CA PRO A 418 -19.63 12.38 -12.81
C PRO A 418 -18.40 12.90 -12.04
N GLU A 419 -18.24 14.23 -12.04
CA GLU A 419 -17.13 14.90 -11.37
C GLU A 419 -16.93 14.47 -9.90
N PRO A 420 -17.96 14.28 -9.05
CA PRO A 420 -17.75 13.80 -7.68
C PRO A 420 -16.98 12.48 -7.59
N ILE A 421 -17.22 11.55 -8.54
CA ILE A 421 -16.52 10.26 -8.60
C ILE A 421 -15.07 10.48 -9.01
N VAL A 422 -14.84 11.21 -10.11
CA VAL A 422 -13.50 11.50 -10.63
C VAL A 422 -12.63 12.20 -9.57
N VAL A 423 -13.20 13.22 -8.91
CA VAL A 423 -12.51 13.99 -7.86
C VAL A 423 -12.22 13.14 -6.63
N THR A 424 -13.14 12.28 -6.19
CA THR A 424 -12.88 11.39 -5.05
C THR A 424 -11.74 10.42 -5.35
N ILE A 425 -11.70 9.83 -6.54
CA ILE A 425 -10.61 8.94 -6.94
C ILE A 425 -9.29 9.71 -7.03
N ARG A 426 -9.29 10.87 -7.69
CA ARG A 426 -8.07 11.64 -7.96
C ARG A 426 -7.41 12.20 -6.69
N TYR A 427 -8.22 12.59 -5.70
CA TYR A 427 -7.74 13.23 -4.47
C TYR A 427 -7.68 12.28 -3.27
N GLN A 428 -7.77 10.96 -3.46
CA GLN A 428 -7.74 9.98 -2.37
C GLN A 428 -6.50 10.10 -1.46
N ASP A 429 -5.32 10.29 -2.06
CA ASP A 429 -4.04 10.46 -1.34
C ASP A 429 -3.75 11.93 -0.92
N ASN A 430 -4.65 12.85 -1.29
CA ASN A 430 -4.46 14.28 -1.10
C ASN A 430 -5.77 15.03 -0.88
N PHE A 431 -6.61 14.50 -0.01
CA PHE A 431 -7.97 15.00 0.25
C PHE A 431 -8.00 16.49 0.66
N GLU A 432 -6.95 16.99 1.32
CA GLU A 432 -6.83 18.40 1.73
C GLU A 432 -6.85 19.36 0.53
N ASN A 433 -6.34 18.92 -0.62
CA ASN A 433 -6.29 19.71 -1.85
C ASN A 433 -7.52 19.49 -2.74
N ALA A 434 -8.50 18.67 -2.33
CA ALA A 434 -9.72 18.47 -3.10
C ALA A 434 -10.47 19.80 -3.29
N PRO A 435 -11.14 20.01 -4.45
CA PRO A 435 -12.01 21.15 -4.69
C PRO A 435 -13.02 21.34 -3.56
N GLU A 436 -13.26 22.59 -3.15
CA GLU A 436 -14.09 22.91 -1.98
C GLU A 436 -15.51 22.32 -2.06
N GLU A 437 -16.09 22.30 -3.25
CA GLU A 437 -17.42 21.73 -3.53
C GLU A 437 -17.51 20.24 -3.17
N HIS A 438 -16.45 19.47 -3.44
CA HIS A 438 -16.42 18.02 -3.27
C HIS A 438 -15.62 17.57 -2.04
N ARG A 439 -14.89 18.47 -1.38
CA ARG A 439 -13.94 18.15 -0.30
C ARG A 439 -14.55 17.31 0.82
N GLU A 440 -15.79 17.60 1.19
CA GLU A 440 -16.47 16.83 2.24
C GLU A 440 -16.77 15.38 1.84
N LEU A 441 -17.09 15.14 0.57
CA LEU A 441 -17.27 13.79 0.04
C LEU A 441 -15.93 13.06 0.01
N VAL A 442 -14.88 13.70 -0.50
CA VAL A 442 -13.52 13.14 -0.52
C VAL A 442 -13.06 12.79 0.89
N GLU A 443 -13.16 13.72 1.85
CA GLU A 443 -12.78 13.48 3.24
C GLU A 443 -13.61 12.38 3.91
N SER A 444 -14.89 12.23 3.54
CA SER A 444 -15.75 11.15 4.06
C SER A 444 -15.30 9.78 3.56
N VAL A 445 -14.94 9.69 2.28
CA VAL A 445 -14.46 8.43 1.67
C VAL A 445 -13.06 8.10 2.16
N CYS A 446 -12.15 9.07 2.21
CA CYS A 446 -10.80 8.89 2.76
C CYS A 446 -10.85 8.48 4.25
N PHE A 447 -11.72 9.10 5.05
CA PHE A 447 -11.86 8.69 6.44
C PHE A 447 -12.44 7.27 6.58
N ALA A 448 -13.38 6.89 5.72
CA ALA A 448 -13.88 5.52 5.65
C ALA A 448 -12.77 4.51 5.29
N ASP A 449 -11.85 4.86 4.38
CA ASP A 449 -10.70 4.03 4.04
C ASP A 449 -9.73 3.89 5.23
N PHE A 450 -9.38 4.99 5.91
CA PHE A 450 -8.60 4.93 7.16
C PHE A 450 -9.28 4.04 8.22
N MET A 451 -10.61 4.16 8.37
CA MET A 451 -11.37 3.33 9.31
C MET A 451 -11.33 1.84 8.97
N LEU A 452 -11.41 1.49 7.68
CA LEU A 452 -11.34 0.10 7.20
C LEU A 452 -9.93 -0.46 7.37
N ASN A 453 -8.91 0.31 7.03
CA ASN A 453 -7.53 -0.10 7.27
C ASN A 453 -7.25 -0.28 8.79
N PHE A 454 -7.79 0.58 9.64
CA PHE A 454 -7.71 0.41 11.09
C PHE A 454 -8.44 -0.85 11.58
N SER A 455 -9.65 -1.14 11.07
CA SER A 455 -10.41 -2.34 11.48
C SER A 455 -9.70 -3.65 11.10
N GLN A 456 -8.95 -3.62 10.01
CA GLN A 456 -8.15 -4.75 9.51
C GLN A 456 -6.78 -4.87 10.19
N GLY A 457 -6.46 -4.00 11.16
CA GLY A 457 -5.16 -3.98 11.83
C GLY A 457 -4.02 -3.56 10.89
N LYS A 458 -4.36 -2.88 9.78
CA LYS A 458 -3.36 -2.38 8.84
C LYS A 458 -2.74 -1.08 9.33
N ILE A 459 -3.46 -0.24 10.06
CA ILE A 459 -2.89 1.00 10.59
C ILE A 459 -3.26 1.16 12.05
N ASP A 460 -2.43 1.88 12.78
CA ASP A 460 -2.70 2.32 14.14
C ASP A 460 -3.51 3.61 14.14
N TYR A 461 -4.21 3.88 15.26
CA TYR A 461 -5.02 5.08 15.45
C TYR A 461 -4.28 6.39 15.15
N TYR A 462 -3.01 6.47 15.51
CA TYR A 462 -2.18 7.67 15.35
C TYR A 462 -1.74 7.93 13.90
N GLN A 463 -1.91 6.96 13.00
CA GLN A 463 -1.64 7.13 11.57
C GLN A 463 -2.80 7.81 10.83
N ILE A 464 -3.97 7.94 11.48
CA ILE A 464 -5.13 8.62 10.89
C ILE A 464 -4.92 10.14 11.01
N PRO A 465 -5.08 10.91 9.91
CA PRO A 465 -4.92 12.35 9.94
C PRO A 465 -5.78 13.04 11.01
N GLU A 466 -5.15 13.89 11.84
CA GLU A 466 -5.82 14.58 12.94
C GLU A 466 -7.00 15.46 12.45
N ALA A 467 -6.88 16.01 11.24
CA ALA A 467 -7.94 16.77 10.58
C ALA A 467 -9.22 15.95 10.39
N LEU A 468 -9.10 14.68 9.97
CA LEU A 468 -10.24 13.78 9.79
C LEU A 468 -10.82 13.35 11.14
N LEU A 469 -9.99 13.00 12.11
CA LEU A 469 -10.42 12.67 13.48
C LEU A 469 -11.24 13.81 14.10
N LYS A 470 -10.75 15.05 13.98
CA LYS A 470 -11.45 16.27 14.42
C LYS A 470 -12.77 16.46 13.70
N ARG A 471 -12.78 16.35 12.36
CA ARG A 471 -13.99 16.52 11.54
C ARG A 471 -15.10 15.56 11.92
N PHE A 472 -14.78 14.28 12.06
CA PHE A 472 -15.74 13.23 12.40
C PHE A 472 -15.93 13.02 13.91
N LYS A 473 -15.37 13.94 14.73
CA LYS A 473 -15.54 13.98 16.20
C LYS A 473 -15.12 12.68 16.89
N ILE A 474 -14.04 12.07 16.40
CA ILE A 474 -13.38 10.93 17.04
C ILE A 474 -12.36 11.47 18.05
N LYS A 475 -12.55 11.11 19.32
CA LYS A 475 -11.76 11.62 20.45
C LYS A 475 -10.79 10.60 21.03
N SER A 476 -10.97 9.32 20.72
CA SER A 476 -10.13 8.24 21.23
C SER A 476 -10.14 7.03 20.31
N GLU A 477 -9.08 6.22 20.41
CA GLU A 477 -8.95 4.93 19.75
C GLU A 477 -10.12 3.99 20.09
N GLU A 478 -10.52 3.92 21.35
CA GLU A 478 -11.63 3.09 21.82
C GLU A 478 -12.97 3.49 21.15
N GLN A 479 -13.18 4.79 20.91
CA GLN A 479 -14.38 5.27 20.19
C GLN A 479 -14.35 4.82 18.73
N LEU A 480 -13.19 4.95 18.07
CA LEU A 480 -13.01 4.51 16.69
C LEU A 480 -13.23 3.01 16.54
N LYS A 481 -12.63 2.21 17.43
CA LYS A 481 -12.75 0.75 17.45
C LYS A 481 -14.20 0.30 17.52
N LYS A 482 -14.99 0.84 18.45
CA LYS A 482 -16.44 0.55 18.56
C LYS A 482 -17.21 0.92 17.31
N LEU A 483 -16.84 2.00 16.66
CA LEU A 483 -17.49 2.44 15.43
C LEU A 483 -17.18 1.48 14.27
N CYS A 484 -15.92 1.07 14.11
CA CYS A 484 -15.50 0.07 13.12
C CYS A 484 -16.16 -1.29 13.38
N GLU A 485 -16.18 -1.79 14.61
CA GLU A 485 -16.86 -3.05 14.98
C GLU A 485 -18.35 -3.02 14.61
N ARG A 486 -19.02 -1.89 14.83
CA ARG A 486 -20.42 -1.70 14.44
C ARG A 486 -20.61 -1.76 12.92
N PHE A 487 -19.69 -1.16 12.15
CA PHE A 487 -19.77 -1.19 10.69
C PHE A 487 -19.47 -2.57 10.13
N GLU A 488 -18.42 -3.25 10.62
CA GLU A 488 -18.10 -4.63 10.23
C GLU A 488 -19.25 -5.59 10.53
N PHE A 489 -19.83 -5.49 11.72
CA PHE A 489 -20.99 -6.30 12.09
C PHE A 489 -22.18 -6.05 11.17
N ALA A 490 -22.43 -4.79 10.82
CA ALA A 490 -23.51 -4.43 9.91
C ALA A 490 -23.25 -4.85 8.46
N PHE A 491 -21.99 -4.91 8.02
CA PHE A 491 -21.61 -5.40 6.69
C PHE A 491 -21.69 -6.93 6.59
N SER A 492 -21.40 -7.66 7.67
CA SER A 492 -21.42 -9.13 7.72
C SER A 492 -22.82 -9.76 7.74
N LYS A 493 -23.84 -8.95 8.00
CA LYS A 493 -25.25 -9.34 7.94
C LYS A 493 -25.79 -9.07 6.55
#